data_AF-T2J0P6-F1
#
_entry.id   AF-T2J0P6-F1
#
_cell.length_a   1.000
_cell.length_b   1.000
_cell.length_c   1.000
_cell.angle_alpha   90.00
_cell.angle_beta   90.00
_cell.angle_gamma   90.00
#
_symmetry.space_group_name_H-M   'P 1'
#
loop_
_entity.id
_entity.type
_entity.pdbx_description
1 polymer ?
#
loop_
_entity_poly.entity_id
_entity_poly.type
_entity_poly.pdbx_seq_one_letter_code
_entity_poly.pdbx_strand_id
1 'polypeptide(L)'
;MTSRPAGYHQYQGENKPQTPLFVKPLNEDLQNRFIEKWYLSWEGHISQELDPNEAQRKAAHLSQQLKPIENEINPLSDFATIPLLLNMIVNLDANYPQEKLPSRRTDLFLSIVRLQLGNRPLAKQVEMPLEPGESQQVLQQLALLMMEENQTKIEPDLRLENLTNYLACIDESVSATNFLKKN
;
A
#
# COMPACT_ATOMS: atom_id res chain seq x y z
N MET A 1 12.04 -9.14 18.27
CA MET A 1 12.65 -7.95 17.65
C MET A 1 12.67 -8.16 16.14
N THR A 2 12.29 -7.14 15.36
CA THR A 2 12.42 -7.15 13.88
C THR A 2 13.24 -5.94 13.46
N SER A 3 13.97 -6.04 12.35
CA SER A 3 14.76 -4.92 11.81
C SER A 3 14.97 -5.10 10.32
N ARG A 4 15.25 -4.00 9.62
CA ARG A 4 15.78 -4.07 8.25
C ARG A 4 17.21 -4.62 8.30
N PRO A 5 17.70 -5.28 7.23
CA PRO A 5 19.05 -5.85 7.21
C PRO A 5 20.13 -4.86 7.67
N ALA A 6 20.13 -3.63 7.15
CA ALA A 6 21.11 -2.61 7.57
C ALA A 6 21.05 -2.31 9.08
N GLY A 7 19.84 -2.16 9.64
CA GLY A 7 19.64 -1.92 11.07
C GLY A 7 20.10 -3.08 11.95
N TYR A 8 19.93 -4.33 11.50
CA TYR A 8 20.46 -5.50 12.23
C TYR A 8 21.99 -5.49 12.32
N HIS A 9 22.68 -5.13 11.23
CA HIS A 9 24.14 -5.08 11.19
C HIS A 9 24.70 -3.94 12.04
N GLN A 10 24.01 -2.81 12.10
CA GLN A 10 24.40 -1.63 12.89
C GLN A 10 24.06 -1.78 14.39
N TYR A 11 23.20 -2.73 14.77
CA TYR A 11 22.80 -2.94 16.16
C TYR A 11 23.95 -3.54 17.00
N GLN A 12 24.37 -2.78 18.01
CA GLN A 12 25.46 -3.13 18.96
C GLN A 12 24.97 -3.38 20.40
N GLY A 13 23.65 -3.43 20.64
CA GLY A 13 23.11 -3.63 21.99
C GLY A 13 23.34 -5.03 22.54
N GLU A 14 23.41 -5.15 23.87
CA GLU A 14 23.63 -6.41 24.59
C GLU A 14 22.55 -7.48 24.30
N ASN A 15 21.35 -7.04 23.89
CA ASN A 15 20.21 -7.90 23.58
C ASN A 15 20.18 -8.37 22.11
N LYS A 16 21.33 -8.43 21.42
CA LYS A 16 21.37 -8.90 20.04
C LYS A 16 20.94 -10.38 19.97
N PRO A 17 19.97 -10.76 19.10
CA PRO A 17 19.51 -12.13 19.00
C PRO A 17 20.65 -13.07 18.61
N GLN A 18 20.82 -14.16 19.37
CA GLN A 18 21.83 -15.20 19.10
C GLN A 18 21.52 -15.98 17.81
N THR A 19 20.24 -16.17 17.48
CA THR A 19 19.79 -16.86 16.27
C THR A 19 19.04 -15.88 15.38
N PRO A 20 19.69 -15.32 14.34
CA PRO A 20 18.99 -14.47 13.37
C PRO A 20 18.09 -15.31 12.47
N LEU A 21 16.87 -14.83 12.26
CA LEU A 21 15.94 -15.36 11.27
C LEU A 21 15.70 -14.30 10.19
N PHE A 22 15.80 -14.70 8.93
CA PHE A 22 15.60 -13.83 7.78
C PHE A 22 14.29 -14.19 7.08
N VAL A 23 13.48 -13.16 6.80
CA VAL A 23 12.29 -13.32 5.96
C VAL A 23 12.74 -13.54 4.52
N LYS A 24 12.37 -14.68 3.94
CA LYS A 24 12.66 -14.99 2.54
C LYS A 24 11.61 -14.35 1.62
N PRO A 25 11.97 -14.05 0.36
CA PRO A 25 10.99 -13.69 -0.66
C PRO A 25 9.93 -14.79 -0.82
N LEU A 26 8.73 -14.40 -1.25
CA LEU A 26 7.65 -15.34 -1.56
C LEU A 26 8.02 -16.12 -2.83
N ASN A 27 7.96 -17.45 -2.75
CA ASN A 27 8.00 -18.30 -3.92
C ASN A 27 6.62 -18.37 -4.60
N GLU A 28 6.56 -18.97 -5.79
CA GLU A 28 5.31 -19.05 -6.58
C GLU A 28 4.16 -19.73 -5.82
N ASP A 29 4.42 -20.79 -5.04
CA ASP A 29 3.40 -21.44 -4.20
C ASP A 29 2.80 -20.47 -3.17
N LEU A 30 3.65 -19.76 -2.44
CA LEU A 30 3.20 -18.79 -1.43
C LEU A 30 2.48 -17.60 -2.07
N GLN A 31 2.91 -17.16 -3.26
CA GLN A 31 2.24 -16.10 -4.01
C GLN A 31 0.83 -16.55 -4.41
N ASN A 32 0.69 -17.72 -5.04
CA ASN A 32 -0.61 -18.26 -5.46
C ASN A 32 -1.55 -18.46 -4.26
N ARG A 33 -1.05 -19.06 -3.18
CA ARG A 33 -1.84 -19.23 -1.95
C ARG A 33 -2.29 -17.91 -1.35
N PHE A 34 -1.43 -16.88 -1.38
CA PHE A 34 -1.82 -15.54 -0.94
C PHE A 34 -2.94 -14.98 -1.80
N ILE A 35 -2.79 -15.01 -3.13
CA ILE A 35 -3.75 -14.47 -4.10
C ILE A 35 -5.10 -15.17 -3.97
N GLU A 36 -5.12 -16.50 -3.94
CA GLU A 36 -6.34 -17.31 -3.80
C GLU A 36 -7.10 -16.97 -2.51
N LYS A 37 -6.39 -16.94 -1.38
CA LYS A 37 -7.02 -16.64 -0.08
C LYS A 37 -7.49 -15.20 0.00
N TRP A 38 -6.76 -14.28 -0.62
CA TRP A 38 -7.13 -12.87 -0.68
C TRP A 38 -8.43 -12.69 -1.47
N TYR A 39 -8.54 -13.24 -2.68
CA TYR A 39 -9.77 -13.10 -3.49
C TYR A 39 -10.96 -13.80 -2.84
N LEU A 40 -10.75 -14.97 -2.22
CA LEU A 40 -11.82 -15.64 -1.49
C LEU A 40 -12.35 -14.77 -0.34
N SER A 41 -11.46 -14.11 0.41
CA SER A 41 -11.84 -13.17 1.47
C SER A 41 -12.50 -11.92 0.90
N TRP A 42 -12.05 -11.44 -0.26
CA TRP A 42 -12.59 -10.25 -0.91
C TRP A 42 -14.02 -10.49 -1.39
N GLU A 43 -14.28 -11.58 -2.11
CA GLU A 43 -15.64 -11.94 -2.58
C GLU A 43 -16.62 -12.02 -1.42
N GLY A 44 -16.22 -12.65 -0.30
CA GLY A 44 -17.06 -12.69 0.91
C GLY A 44 -17.29 -11.34 1.58
N HIS A 45 -16.46 -10.34 1.30
CA HIS A 45 -16.61 -8.98 1.83
C HIS A 45 -17.45 -8.07 0.91
N ILE A 46 -17.33 -8.23 -0.41
CA ILE A 46 -18.01 -7.34 -1.38
C ILE A 46 -19.37 -7.86 -1.85
N SER A 47 -19.60 -9.17 -1.76
CA SER A 47 -20.83 -9.81 -2.24
C SER A 47 -21.67 -10.28 -1.05
N GLN A 48 -23.01 -10.26 -1.21
CA GLN A 48 -23.93 -10.78 -0.19
C GLN A 48 -23.80 -12.30 -0.04
N GLU A 49 -23.47 -12.99 -1.13
CA GLU A 49 -23.18 -14.42 -1.16
C GLU A 49 -21.77 -14.63 -1.70
N LEU A 50 -21.01 -15.50 -1.04
CA LEU A 50 -19.67 -15.88 -1.48
C LEU A 50 -19.79 -16.70 -2.77
N ASP A 51 -19.13 -16.27 -3.84
CA ASP A 51 -18.91 -17.06 -5.05
C ASP A 51 -17.44 -17.51 -5.13
N PRO A 52 -17.13 -18.74 -4.69
CA PRO A 52 -15.76 -19.28 -4.76
C PRO A 52 -15.24 -19.43 -6.20
N ASN A 53 -16.13 -19.63 -7.18
CA ASN A 53 -15.70 -19.81 -8.57
C ASN A 53 -15.21 -18.50 -9.16
N GLU A 54 -15.89 -17.39 -8.86
CA GLU A 54 -15.45 -16.06 -9.28
C GLU A 54 -14.14 -15.66 -8.58
N ALA A 55 -14.03 -15.92 -7.27
CA ALA A 55 -12.78 -15.73 -6.53
C ALA A 55 -11.61 -16.49 -7.18
N GLN A 56 -11.84 -17.77 -7.50
CA GLN A 56 -10.84 -18.62 -8.15
C GLN A 56 -10.48 -18.13 -9.56
N ARG A 57 -11.46 -17.67 -10.34
CA ARG A 57 -11.23 -17.11 -11.69
C ARG A 57 -10.35 -15.87 -11.64
N LYS A 58 -10.65 -14.93 -10.74
CA LYS A 58 -9.84 -13.70 -10.54
C LYS A 58 -8.44 -14.04 -10.05
N ALA A 59 -8.32 -14.95 -9.08
CA ALA A 59 -7.04 -15.41 -8.58
C ALA A 59 -6.18 -16.04 -9.68
N ALA A 60 -6.76 -16.95 -10.47
CA ALA A 60 -6.05 -17.61 -11.58
C ALA A 60 -5.60 -16.61 -12.65
N HIS A 61 -6.44 -15.63 -12.98
CA HIS A 61 -6.11 -14.57 -13.92
C HIS A 61 -4.92 -13.74 -13.44
N LEU A 62 -4.93 -13.28 -12.18
CA LEU A 62 -3.81 -12.53 -11.63
C LEU A 62 -2.54 -13.39 -11.51
N SER A 63 -2.65 -14.61 -11.00
CA SER A 63 -1.53 -15.56 -10.93
C SER A 63 -0.87 -15.75 -12.30
N GLN A 64 -1.65 -15.85 -13.38
CA GLN A 64 -1.10 -15.95 -14.73
C GLN A 64 -0.31 -14.70 -15.15
N GLN A 65 -0.77 -13.49 -14.80
CA GLN A 65 -0.05 -12.24 -15.08
C GLN A 65 1.28 -12.12 -14.32
N LEU A 66 1.38 -12.75 -13.14
CA LEU A 66 2.57 -12.71 -12.29
C LEU A 66 3.60 -13.79 -12.62
N LYS A 67 3.27 -14.74 -13.50
CA LYS A 67 4.21 -15.80 -13.87
C LYS A 67 5.47 -15.21 -14.52
N PRO A 68 6.66 -15.70 -14.14
CA PRO A 68 7.86 -15.45 -14.91
C PRO A 68 7.66 -15.93 -16.35
N ILE A 69 8.08 -15.12 -17.31
CA ILE A 69 8.09 -15.49 -18.73
C ILE A 69 9.55 -15.78 -19.10
N GLU A 70 9.80 -16.94 -19.68
CA GLU A 70 11.15 -17.33 -20.07
C GLU A 70 11.71 -16.33 -21.09
N ASN A 71 12.93 -15.84 -20.86
CA ASN A 71 13.62 -14.86 -21.70
C ASN A 71 12.98 -13.46 -21.76
N GLU A 72 12.02 -13.14 -20.88
CA GLU A 72 11.41 -11.81 -20.80
C GLU A 72 11.45 -11.24 -19.37
N ILE A 73 11.62 -9.92 -19.26
CA ILE A 73 11.52 -9.23 -17.97
C ILE A 73 10.04 -9.01 -17.68
N ASN A 74 9.52 -9.67 -16.65
CA ASN A 74 8.21 -9.39 -16.08
C ASN A 74 8.37 -8.70 -14.71
N PRO A 75 8.30 -7.35 -14.65
CA PRO A 75 8.46 -6.62 -13.38
C PRO A 75 7.45 -7.03 -12.32
N LEU A 76 6.24 -7.44 -12.72
CA LEU A 76 5.20 -7.86 -11.78
C LEU A 76 5.59 -9.16 -11.06
N SER A 77 6.29 -10.06 -11.76
CA SER A 77 6.82 -11.29 -11.16
C SER A 77 7.84 -10.97 -10.06
N ASP A 78 8.76 -10.04 -10.33
CA ASP A 78 9.75 -9.59 -9.33
C ASP A 78 9.08 -8.91 -8.14
N PHE A 79 8.08 -8.06 -8.39
CA PHE A 79 7.34 -7.37 -7.33
C PHE A 79 6.58 -8.35 -6.43
N ALA A 80 5.96 -9.38 -7.02
CA ALA A 80 5.17 -10.37 -6.29
C ALA A 80 5.99 -11.18 -5.27
N THR A 81 7.32 -11.21 -5.40
CA THR A 81 8.21 -11.84 -4.40
C THR A 81 8.23 -11.08 -3.07
N ILE A 82 7.85 -9.79 -3.05
CA ILE A 82 7.81 -8.95 -1.86
C ILE A 82 6.35 -8.86 -1.36
N PRO A 83 6.02 -9.38 -0.16
CA PRO A 83 4.64 -9.47 0.32
C PRO A 83 3.84 -8.17 0.27
N LEU A 84 4.48 -7.03 0.61
CA LEU A 84 3.85 -5.72 0.55
C LEU A 84 3.44 -5.34 -0.88
N LEU A 85 4.31 -5.59 -1.87
CA LEU A 85 4.03 -5.24 -3.26
C LEU A 85 2.99 -6.18 -3.86
N LEU A 86 3.05 -7.48 -3.54
CA LEU A 86 2.00 -8.43 -3.90
C LEU A 86 0.63 -7.96 -3.39
N ASN A 87 0.55 -7.55 -2.13
CA ASN A 87 -0.69 -7.00 -1.58
C ASN A 87 -1.17 -5.75 -2.33
N MET A 88 -0.27 -4.84 -2.71
CA MET A 88 -0.64 -3.66 -3.53
C MET A 88 -1.17 -4.08 -4.90
N ILE A 89 -0.52 -5.03 -5.56
CA ILE A 89 -0.93 -5.56 -6.86
C ILE A 89 -2.34 -6.15 -6.77
N VAL A 90 -2.60 -7.03 -5.80
CA VAL A 90 -3.93 -7.67 -5.67
C VAL A 90 -5.01 -6.63 -5.36
N ASN A 91 -4.72 -5.62 -4.54
CA ASN A 91 -5.67 -4.53 -4.29
C ASN A 91 -5.98 -3.75 -5.57
N LEU A 92 -4.99 -3.45 -6.41
CA LEU A 92 -5.20 -2.72 -7.65
C LEU A 92 -5.98 -3.57 -8.67
N ASP A 93 -5.61 -4.83 -8.88
CA ASP A 93 -6.32 -5.73 -9.80
C ASP A 93 -7.80 -5.86 -9.41
N ALA A 94 -8.08 -6.02 -8.12
CA ALA A 94 -9.46 -6.16 -7.62
C ALA A 94 -10.31 -4.88 -7.77
N ASN A 95 -9.71 -3.70 -7.59
CA ASN A 95 -10.43 -2.42 -7.69
C ASN A 95 -10.46 -1.86 -9.12
N TYR A 96 -9.55 -2.31 -9.99
CA TYR A 96 -9.39 -1.83 -11.36
C TYR A 96 -9.16 -3.00 -12.35
N PRO A 97 -10.10 -3.95 -12.48
CA PRO A 97 -9.89 -5.17 -13.25
C PRO A 97 -9.69 -4.96 -14.76
N GLN A 98 -10.00 -3.76 -15.27
CA GLN A 98 -9.82 -3.38 -16.67
C GLN A 98 -8.55 -2.55 -16.91
N GLU A 99 -7.86 -2.14 -15.84
CA GLU A 99 -6.64 -1.35 -15.95
C GLU A 99 -5.41 -2.26 -15.98
N LYS A 100 -4.42 -1.85 -16.77
CA LYS A 100 -3.14 -2.57 -16.82
C LYS A 100 -2.38 -2.33 -15.52
N LEU A 101 -1.91 -3.40 -14.89
CA LEU A 101 -1.08 -3.32 -13.70
C LEU A 101 0.23 -2.55 -13.96
N PRO A 102 0.71 -1.72 -13.00
CA PRO A 102 1.91 -0.92 -13.19
C PRO A 102 3.18 -1.76 -13.36
N SER A 103 3.95 -1.50 -14.41
CA SER A 103 5.24 -2.19 -14.68
C SER A 103 6.44 -1.54 -13.98
N ARG A 104 6.25 -0.40 -13.31
CA ARG A 104 7.28 0.27 -12.51
C ARG A 104 6.86 0.32 -11.05
N ARG A 105 7.82 0.13 -10.16
CA ARG A 105 7.57 0.15 -8.71
C ARG A 105 7.04 1.50 -8.23
N THR A 106 7.55 2.60 -8.77
CA THR A 106 7.06 3.96 -8.46
C THR A 106 5.59 4.13 -8.83
N ASP A 107 5.20 3.57 -9.98
CA ASP A 107 3.84 3.69 -10.50
C ASP A 107 2.89 2.80 -9.67
N LEU A 108 3.36 1.64 -9.19
CA LEU A 108 2.63 0.82 -8.22
C LEU A 108 2.33 1.59 -6.93
N PHE A 109 3.33 2.29 -6.37
CA PHE A 109 3.14 3.13 -5.19
C PHE A 109 2.20 4.31 -5.45
N LEU A 110 2.30 4.95 -6.62
CA LEU A 110 1.43 6.05 -6.98
C LEU A 110 -0.03 5.58 -7.12
N SER A 111 -0.25 4.45 -7.79
CA SER A 111 -1.59 3.88 -7.98
C SER A 111 -2.23 3.47 -6.65
N ILE A 112 -1.48 2.88 -5.71
CA ILE A 112 -2.04 2.54 -4.40
C ILE A 112 -2.38 3.80 -3.58
N VAL A 113 -1.56 4.86 -3.64
CA VAL A 113 -1.88 6.14 -2.97
C VAL A 113 -3.16 6.75 -3.53
N ARG A 114 -3.30 6.78 -4.87
CA ARG A 114 -4.53 7.24 -5.53
C ARG A 114 -5.76 6.42 -5.14
N LEU A 115 -5.63 5.09 -5.09
CA LEU A 115 -6.70 4.21 -4.63
C LEU A 115 -7.13 4.55 -3.20
N GLN A 116 -6.17 4.78 -2.28
CA GLN A 116 -6.49 5.09 -0.88
C GLN A 116 -7.11 6.47 -0.70
N LEU A 117 -6.62 7.50 -1.41
CA LEU A 117 -7.06 8.89 -1.22
C LEU A 117 -8.29 9.26 -2.04
N GLY A 118 -8.62 8.51 -3.10
CA GLY A 118 -9.76 8.79 -3.96
C GLY A 118 -10.77 7.67 -3.97
N ASN A 119 -10.48 6.63 -4.75
CA ASN A 119 -11.49 5.66 -5.15
C ASN A 119 -12.08 4.86 -3.99
N ARG A 120 -11.28 4.56 -2.95
CA ARG A 120 -11.76 3.85 -1.78
C ARG A 120 -12.72 4.70 -0.92
N PRO A 121 -12.40 5.96 -0.57
CA PRO A 121 -13.38 6.87 0.03
C PRO A 121 -14.66 7.02 -0.79
N LEU A 122 -14.55 7.22 -2.11
CA LEU A 122 -15.69 7.36 -3.01
C LEU A 122 -16.60 6.12 -2.99
N ALA A 123 -16.03 4.92 -3.06
CA ALA A 123 -16.78 3.66 -2.97
C ALA A 123 -17.50 3.49 -1.62
N LYS A 124 -16.97 4.11 -0.55
CA LYS A 124 -17.57 4.13 0.79
C LYS A 124 -18.48 5.33 1.05
N GLN A 125 -18.72 6.18 0.03
CA GLN A 125 -19.50 7.41 0.17
C GLN A 125 -18.95 8.34 1.26
N VAL A 126 -17.63 8.31 1.47
CA VAL A 126 -16.93 9.22 2.38
C VAL A 126 -16.58 10.48 1.60
N GLU A 127 -17.20 11.59 1.99
CA GLU A 127 -16.89 12.90 1.44
C GLU A 127 -15.53 13.38 1.95
N MET A 128 -14.55 13.41 1.07
CA MET A 128 -13.20 13.86 1.39
C MET A 128 -13.14 15.39 1.48
N PRO A 129 -12.33 15.94 2.40
CA PRO A 129 -12.21 17.39 2.58
C PRO A 129 -11.38 18.07 1.48
N LEU A 130 -10.63 17.30 0.68
CA LEU A 130 -9.82 17.77 -0.44
C LEU A 130 -9.90 16.76 -1.57
N GLU A 131 -9.62 17.21 -2.79
CA GLU A 131 -9.45 16.28 -3.91
C GLU A 131 -8.25 15.34 -3.67
N PRO A 132 -8.21 14.15 -4.28
CA PRO A 132 -7.16 13.16 -4.00
C PRO A 132 -5.73 13.68 -4.27
N GLY A 133 -5.56 14.51 -5.30
CA GLY A 133 -4.27 15.11 -5.64
C GLY A 133 -3.79 16.12 -4.59
N GLU A 134 -4.70 16.94 -4.08
CA GLU A 134 -4.43 17.93 -3.03
C GLU A 134 -4.13 17.22 -1.70
N SER A 135 -4.93 16.22 -1.34
CA SER A 135 -4.67 15.36 -0.18
C SER A 135 -3.28 14.72 -0.26
N GLN A 136 -2.89 14.24 -1.44
CA GLN A 136 -1.57 13.68 -1.66
C GLN A 136 -0.47 14.72 -1.45
N GLN A 137 -0.63 15.94 -1.95
CA GLN A 137 0.36 17.02 -1.76
C GLN A 137 0.58 17.34 -0.28
N VAL A 138 -0.50 17.51 0.50
CA VAL A 138 -0.42 17.75 1.95
C VAL A 138 0.34 16.62 2.66
N LEU A 139 -0.05 15.37 2.38
CA LEU A 139 0.55 14.20 3.04
C LEU A 139 2.00 13.99 2.62
N GLN A 140 2.38 14.37 1.40
CA GLN A 140 3.76 14.33 0.94
C GLN A 140 4.66 15.35 1.66
N GLN A 141 4.16 16.57 1.91
CA GLN A 141 4.90 17.56 2.71
C GLN A 141 5.14 17.06 4.13
N LEU A 142 4.11 16.48 4.75
CA LEU A 142 4.25 15.87 6.08
C LEU A 142 5.23 14.68 6.07
N ALA A 143 5.15 13.81 5.07
CA ALA A 143 6.07 12.68 4.95
C ALA A 143 7.52 13.12 4.73
N LEU A 144 7.75 14.21 3.98
CA LEU A 144 9.07 14.80 3.78
C LEU A 144 9.65 15.32 5.10
N LEU A 145 8.87 16.11 5.85
CA LEU A 145 9.26 16.60 7.19
C LEU A 145 9.67 15.43 8.10
N MET A 146 8.82 14.41 8.21
CA MET A 146 9.09 13.23 9.04
C MET A 146 10.35 12.49 8.59
N MET A 147 10.62 12.41 7.28
CA MET A 147 11.82 11.78 6.75
C MET A 147 13.09 12.59 7.08
N GLU A 148 13.04 13.92 6.92
CA GLU A 148 14.15 14.83 7.21
C GLU A 148 14.50 14.84 8.69
N GLU A 149 13.50 14.77 9.57
CA GLU A 149 13.68 14.68 11.02
C GLU A 149 13.96 13.24 11.50
N ASN A 150 14.00 12.26 10.59
CA ASN A 150 14.16 10.84 10.89
C ASN A 150 13.14 10.31 11.92
N GLN A 151 11.91 10.81 11.85
CA GLN A 151 10.79 10.45 12.71
C GLN A 151 9.86 9.45 12.01
N THR A 152 9.40 8.46 12.76
CA THR A 152 8.36 7.51 12.30
C THR A 152 6.98 7.81 12.87
N LYS A 153 6.92 8.74 13.83
CA LYS A 153 5.73 9.24 14.50
C LYS A 153 5.95 10.72 14.74
N ILE A 154 4.89 11.51 14.56
CA ILE A 154 4.89 12.94 14.82
C ILE A 154 3.94 13.24 15.97
N GLU A 155 4.35 14.14 16.87
CA GLU A 155 3.52 14.55 18.00
C GLU A 155 2.22 15.22 17.49
N PRO A 156 1.06 14.97 18.15
CA PRO A 156 -0.22 15.45 17.65
C PRO A 156 -0.29 16.96 17.41
N ASP A 157 0.32 17.76 18.29
CA ASP A 157 0.30 19.22 18.22
C ASP A 157 1.16 19.73 17.05
N LEU A 158 2.39 19.21 16.93
CA LEU A 158 3.30 19.53 15.82
C LEU A 158 2.70 19.09 14.47
N ARG A 159 2.02 17.95 14.44
CA ARG A 159 1.29 17.50 13.26
C ARG A 159 0.18 18.46 12.87
N LEU A 160 -0.61 18.93 13.85
CA LEU A 160 -1.71 19.85 13.59
C LEU A 160 -1.21 21.20 13.08
N GLU A 161 -0.14 21.72 13.69
CA GLU A 161 0.53 22.95 13.27
C GLU A 161 1.03 22.84 11.81
N ASN A 162 1.81 21.79 11.50
CA ASN A 162 2.34 21.60 10.16
C ASN A 162 1.24 21.41 9.11
N LEU A 163 0.22 20.59 9.41
CA LEU A 163 -0.91 20.41 8.51
C LEU A 163 -1.68 21.71 8.28
N THR A 164 -1.83 22.56 9.29
CA THR A 164 -2.48 23.88 9.14
C THR A 164 -1.73 24.74 8.14
N ASN A 165 -0.39 24.77 8.23
CA ASN A 165 0.45 25.51 7.30
C ASN A 165 0.37 24.96 5.87
N TYR A 166 0.42 23.63 5.70
CA TYR A 166 0.35 23.00 4.38
C TYR A 166 -1.03 23.16 3.73
N LEU A 167 -2.10 23.07 4.51
CA LEU A 167 -3.47 23.26 4.02
C LEU A 167 -3.72 24.70 3.59
N ALA A 168 -3.21 25.69 4.32
CA ALA A 168 -3.34 27.10 3.95
C ALA A 168 -2.74 27.43 2.56
N CYS A 169 -1.73 26.66 2.11
CA CYS A 169 -1.16 26.83 0.78
C CYS A 169 -1.99 26.20 -0.36
N ILE A 170 -2.98 25.36 -0.03
CA ILE A 170 -3.78 24.60 -1.00
C ILE A 170 -5.24 25.08 -0.97
N ASP A 171 -5.88 25.01 0.20
CA ASP A 171 -7.23 25.47 0.43
C ASP A 171 -7.38 25.96 1.89
N GLU A 172 -7.47 27.28 2.05
CA GLU A 172 -7.62 27.94 3.35
C GLU A 172 -8.94 27.61 4.06
N SER A 173 -9.94 27.08 3.35
CA SER A 173 -11.24 26.71 3.92
C SER A 173 -11.21 25.40 4.69
N VAL A 174 -10.20 24.56 4.46
CA VAL A 174 -10.07 23.23 5.07
C VAL A 174 -9.24 23.30 6.34
N SER A 175 -9.86 23.03 7.49
CA SER A 175 -9.14 22.94 8.76
C SER A 175 -8.38 21.61 8.90
N ALA A 176 -7.20 21.66 9.52
CA ALA A 176 -6.38 20.48 9.79
C ALA A 176 -7.09 19.42 10.65
N THR A 177 -7.98 19.84 11.55
CA THR A 177 -8.79 18.92 12.36
C THR A 177 -9.84 18.19 11.52
N ASN A 178 -10.47 18.88 10.55
CA ASN A 178 -11.42 18.23 9.64
C ASN A 178 -10.70 17.29 8.68
N PHE A 179 -9.52 17.71 8.18
CA PHE A 179 -8.66 16.86 7.35
C PHE A 179 -8.32 15.54 8.04
N LEU A 180 -7.90 15.57 9.31
CA LEU A 180 -7.54 14.36 10.06
C LEU A 180 -8.72 13.46 10.44
N LYS A 181 -9.94 13.99 10.54
CA LYS A 181 -11.13 13.20 10.93
C LYS A 181 -11.72 12.37 9.78
N LYS A 182 -11.53 12.83 8.54
CA LYS A 182 -12.14 12.24 7.34
C LYS A 182 -11.17 11.37 6.52
N ASN A 183 -9.89 11.30 6.91
CA ASN A 183 -8.87 10.43 6.34
C ASN A 183 -8.66 9.15 7.17
#